data_AF-A0A4Y2DLD4-F1
#
_entry.id   AF-A0A4Y2DLD4-F1
#
_cell.length_a   1.000
_cell.length_b   1.000
_cell.length_c   1.000
_cell.angle_alpha   90.00
_cell.angle_beta   90.00
_cell.angle_gamma   90.00
#
_symmetry.space_group_name_H-M   'P 1'
#
loop_
_entity.id
_entity.type
_entity.pdbx_description
1 polymer ?
#
loop_
_entity_poly.entity_id
_entity_poly.type
_entity_poly.pdbx_seq_one_letter_code
_entity_poly.pdbx_strand_id
1 'polypeptide(L)'
;MASKRKRLNLKEKIYVLEVPEKEKLRVRSLAERFHVSKAQISELLKNKEGIRKMWVLNSNENLKFRKIETSEIDEVLMKWFRSVRAKNIPGSGVLFQEKAKEVGESLGLETFKASNGWLEKFRTPHNISFKHICGEEKSVNPKK
;
A
#
# COMPACT_ATOMS: atom_id res chain seq x y z
N MET A 1 13.68 38.04 -1.15
CA MET A 1 13.39 36.98 -0.15
C MET A 1 12.82 35.77 -0.88
N ALA A 2 13.43 34.59 -0.79
CA ALA A 2 12.90 33.39 -1.42
C ALA A 2 11.62 32.95 -0.67
N SER A 3 10.46 33.09 -1.32
CA SER A 3 9.18 32.66 -0.75
C SER A 3 9.23 31.15 -0.44
N LYS A 4 8.86 30.75 0.79
CA LYS A 4 8.79 29.34 1.20
C LYS A 4 7.91 28.59 0.19
N ARG A 5 8.45 27.56 -0.48
CA ARG A 5 7.69 26.74 -1.43
C ARG A 5 6.49 26.10 -0.71
N LYS A 6 5.27 26.53 -1.03
CA LYS A 6 4.04 25.88 -0.55
C LYS A 6 3.93 24.47 -1.13
N ARG A 7 3.95 23.46 -0.26
CA ARG A 7 3.65 22.06 -0.63
C ARG A 7 2.15 21.83 -0.53
N LEU A 8 1.55 21.33 -1.61
CA LEU A 8 0.13 20.97 -1.66
C LEU A 8 -0.11 19.60 -1.03
N ASN A 9 -1.16 19.47 -0.21
CA ASN A 9 -1.62 18.17 0.28
C ASN A 9 -2.41 17.41 -0.81
N LEU A 10 -2.70 16.11 -0.59
CA LEU A 10 -3.32 15.28 -1.63
C LEU A 10 -4.70 15.80 -2.09
N LYS A 11 -5.51 16.34 -1.16
CA LYS A 11 -6.80 16.95 -1.46
C LYS A 11 -6.63 18.21 -2.33
N GLU A 12 -5.70 19.08 -1.96
CA GLU A 12 -5.36 20.26 -2.76
C GLU A 12 -4.85 19.88 -4.16
N LYS A 13 -4.02 18.84 -4.27
CA LYS A 13 -3.52 18.35 -5.56
C LYS A 13 -4.65 17.86 -6.47
N ILE A 14 -5.65 17.17 -5.93
CA ILE A 14 -6.82 16.72 -6.70
C ILE A 14 -7.66 17.91 -7.15
N TYR A 15 -7.89 18.88 -6.25
CA TYR A 15 -8.64 20.09 -6.60
C TYR A 15 -7.94 20.88 -7.72
N VAL A 16 -6.61 20.98 -7.70
CA VAL A 16 -5.82 21.58 -8.80
C VAL A 16 -6.04 20.86 -10.14
N LEU A 17 -6.28 19.54 -10.14
CA LEU A 17 -6.51 18.77 -11.36
C LEU A 17 -7.95 18.87 -11.89
N GLU A 18 -8.94 19.09 -11.01
CA GLU A 18 -10.36 19.21 -11.39
C GLU A 18 -10.74 20.60 -11.94
N VAL A 19 -10.11 21.66 -11.39
CA VAL A 19 -10.35 23.05 -11.81
C VAL A 19 -10.15 23.27 -13.33
N PRO A 20 -9.05 22.82 -13.98
CA PRO A 20 -8.87 23.02 -15.42
C PRO A 20 -9.88 22.24 -16.28
N GLU A 21 -10.50 21.17 -15.77
CA GLU A 21 -11.56 20.45 -16.50
C GLU A 21 -12.86 21.25 -16.53
N LYS A 22 -13.16 22.02 -15.48
CA LYS A 22 -14.38 22.84 -15.37
C LYS A 22 -14.22 24.23 -15.97
N GLU A 23 -13.06 24.86 -15.76
CA GLU A 23 -12.86 26.28 -16.04
C GLU A 23 -11.82 26.56 -17.16
N LYS A 24 -11.22 25.52 -17.78
CA LYS A 24 -10.19 25.63 -18.84
C LYS A 24 -9.05 26.62 -18.50
N LEU A 25 -8.66 26.70 -17.23
CA LEU A 25 -7.62 27.63 -16.77
C LEU A 25 -6.22 27.21 -17.23
N ARG A 26 -5.40 28.21 -17.60
CA ARG A 26 -3.99 28.01 -17.96
C ARG A 26 -3.13 27.79 -16.71
N VAL A 27 -1.97 27.15 -16.88
CA VAL A 27 -0.98 26.86 -15.80
C VAL A 27 -0.64 28.10 -14.96
N ARG A 28 -0.53 29.27 -15.59
CA ARG A 28 -0.25 30.53 -14.89
C ARG A 28 -1.37 30.90 -13.91
N SER A 29 -2.63 30.85 -14.36
CA SER A 29 -3.80 31.17 -13.54
C SER A 29 -3.96 30.20 -12.36
N LEU A 30 -3.65 28.92 -12.57
CA LEU A 30 -3.62 27.92 -11.50
C LEU A 30 -2.51 28.20 -10.48
N ALA A 31 -1.31 28.55 -10.95
CA ALA A 31 -0.20 28.89 -10.07
C ALA A 31 -0.53 30.07 -9.13
N GLU A 32 -1.17 31.11 -9.66
CA GLU A 32 -1.61 32.27 -8.89
C GLU A 32 -2.73 31.90 -7.91
N ARG A 33 -3.78 31.22 -8.37
CA ARG A 33 -4.94 30.82 -7.53
C ARG A 33 -4.55 29.94 -6.34
N PHE A 34 -3.58 29.04 -6.54
CA PHE A 34 -3.16 28.10 -5.51
C PHE A 34 -1.94 28.58 -4.69
N HIS A 35 -1.39 29.74 -5.04
CA HIS A 35 -0.17 30.32 -4.45
C HIS A 35 1.03 29.37 -4.53
N VAL A 36 1.27 28.80 -5.72
CA VAL A 36 2.33 27.82 -5.97
C VAL A 36 3.08 28.13 -7.26
N SER A 37 4.29 27.59 -7.42
CA SER A 37 5.08 27.80 -8.62
C SER A 37 4.47 27.11 -9.85
N LYS A 38 4.63 27.71 -11.03
CA LYS A 38 4.23 27.11 -12.32
C LYS A 38 4.82 25.72 -12.53
N ALA A 39 6.07 25.51 -12.10
CA ALA A 39 6.73 24.20 -12.15
C ALA A 39 5.97 23.13 -11.35
N GLN A 40 5.45 23.48 -10.17
CA GLN A 40 4.67 22.55 -9.34
C GLN A 40 3.33 22.19 -10.02
N ILE A 41 2.65 23.17 -10.62
CA ILE A 41 1.43 22.90 -11.40
C ILE A 41 1.74 22.00 -12.61
N SER A 42 2.79 22.29 -13.36
CA SER A 42 3.20 21.47 -14.51
C SER A 42 3.55 20.03 -14.11
N GLU A 43 4.24 19.84 -12.99
CA GLU A 43 4.54 18.51 -12.46
C GLU A 43 3.28 17.75 -12.03
N LEU A 44 2.33 18.43 -11.37
CA LEU A 44 1.05 17.84 -11.01
C LEU A 44 0.25 17.41 -12.24
N LEU A 45 0.21 18.23 -13.29
CA LEU A 45 -0.49 17.91 -14.53
C LEU A 45 0.17 16.74 -15.28
N LYS A 46 1.51 16.66 -15.26
CA LYS A 46 2.25 15.51 -15.82
C LYS A 46 1.97 14.22 -15.06
N ASN A 47 1.85 14.27 -13.74
CA ASN A 47 1.59 13.11 -12.88
C ASN A 47 0.11 12.98 -12.46
N LYS A 48 -0.83 13.49 -13.27
CA LYS A 48 -2.26 13.56 -12.91
C LYS A 48 -2.87 12.20 -12.60
N GLU A 49 -2.49 11.17 -13.35
CA GLU A 49 -3.01 9.80 -13.20
C GLU A 49 -2.51 9.17 -11.90
N GLY A 50 -1.22 9.34 -11.58
CA GLY A 50 -0.65 8.87 -10.32
C GLY A 50 -1.31 9.54 -9.11
N ILE A 51 -1.62 10.83 -9.19
CA ILE A 51 -2.32 11.58 -8.13
C ILE A 51 -3.76 11.12 -7.96
N ARG A 52 -4.51 10.91 -9.06
CA ARG A 52 -5.87 10.35 -9.00
C ARG A 52 -5.87 8.94 -8.42
N LYS A 53 -4.93 8.09 -8.83
CA LYS A 53 -4.75 6.76 -8.26
C LYS A 53 -4.45 6.84 -6.76
N MET A 54 -3.55 7.74 -6.34
CA MET A 54 -3.27 7.98 -4.92
C MET A 54 -4.52 8.44 -4.15
N TRP A 55 -5.38 9.26 -4.73
CA TRP A 55 -6.62 9.71 -4.09
C TRP A 55 -7.65 8.59 -3.90
N VAL A 56 -7.84 7.76 -4.93
CA VAL A 56 -8.72 6.58 -4.85
C VAL A 56 -8.20 5.59 -3.83
N LEU A 57 -6.88 5.32 -3.85
CA LEU A 57 -6.24 4.43 -2.88
C LEU A 57 -6.31 4.99 -1.46
N ASN A 58 -6.15 6.30 -1.25
CA ASN A 58 -6.16 6.92 0.09
C ASN A 58 -7.58 7.14 0.65
N SER A 59 -8.61 7.25 -0.19
CA SER A 59 -10.02 7.27 0.25
C SER A 59 -10.44 5.93 0.87
N ASN A 60 -9.74 4.85 0.53
CA ASN A 60 -9.64 3.67 1.39
C ASN A 60 -8.50 3.93 2.39
N GLU A 61 -8.80 4.41 3.60
CA GLU A 61 -7.80 4.74 4.64
C GLU A 61 -6.75 3.63 4.91
N ASN A 62 -6.98 2.41 4.42
CA ASN A 62 -6.14 1.22 4.58
C ASN A 62 -5.04 1.03 3.50
N LEU A 63 -4.98 1.80 2.41
CA LEU A 63 -4.04 1.54 1.29
C LEU A 63 -2.91 2.57 1.17
N LYS A 64 -2.45 3.15 2.29
CA LYS A 64 -1.23 3.95 2.29
C LYS A 64 -0.03 3.05 1.94
N PHE A 65 0.39 3.12 0.67
CA PHE A 65 1.61 2.51 0.12
C PHE A 65 1.65 0.97 0.10
N ARG A 66 0.62 0.34 -0.47
CA ARG A 66 0.83 -1.01 -1.00
C ARG A 66 1.56 -0.92 -2.33
N LYS A 67 2.80 -1.40 -2.38
CA LYS A 67 3.50 -1.68 -3.64
C LYS A 67 2.53 -2.56 -4.46
N ILE A 68 2.21 -2.18 -5.69
CA ILE A 68 1.17 -2.85 -6.50
C ILE A 68 1.41 -4.37 -6.54
N GLU A 69 2.69 -4.77 -6.62
CA GLU A 69 3.17 -6.15 -6.60
C GLU A 69 2.75 -6.95 -5.33
N THR A 70 2.69 -6.32 -4.16
CA THR A 70 2.29 -7.01 -2.91
C THR A 70 0.80 -6.93 -2.64
N SER A 71 0.03 -6.27 -3.51
CA SER A 71 -1.43 -6.17 -3.39
C SER A 71 -2.13 -7.46 -3.79
N GLU A 72 -1.68 -8.11 -4.87
CA GLU A 72 -2.28 -9.37 -5.33
C GLU A 72 -2.05 -10.51 -4.32
N ILE A 73 -0.84 -10.59 -3.76
CA ILE A 73 -0.52 -11.56 -2.70
C ILE A 73 -1.46 -11.35 -1.49
N ASP A 74 -1.69 -10.10 -1.09
CA ASP A 74 -2.57 -9.82 0.04
C ASP A 74 -4.02 -10.22 -0.20
N GLU A 75 -4.56 -9.93 -1.38
CA GLU A 75 -5.94 -10.25 -1.71
C GLU A 75 -6.19 -11.77 -1.69
N VAL A 76 -5.27 -12.55 -2.27
CA VAL A 76 -5.31 -14.01 -2.25
C VAL A 76 -5.22 -14.53 -0.80
N LEU A 77 -4.28 -13.99 -0.02
CA LEU A 77 -4.10 -14.39 1.37
C LEU A 77 -5.29 -14.03 2.26
N MET A 78 -5.93 -12.89 2.02
CA MET A 78 -7.11 -12.48 2.77
C MET A 78 -8.30 -13.41 2.50
N LYS A 79 -8.50 -13.83 1.25
CA LYS A 79 -9.51 -14.84 0.90
C LYS A 79 -9.22 -16.17 1.59
N TRP A 80 -7.96 -16.63 1.54
CA TRP A 80 -7.54 -17.85 2.22
C TRP A 80 -7.76 -17.75 3.75
N PHE A 81 -7.37 -16.64 4.36
CA PHE A 81 -7.53 -16.41 5.80
C PHE A 81 -8.98 -16.48 6.26
N ARG A 82 -9.91 -15.89 5.50
CA ARG A 82 -11.35 -15.97 5.77
C ARG A 82 -11.85 -17.42 5.74
N SER A 83 -11.40 -18.21 4.77
CA SER A 83 -11.72 -19.63 4.67
C SER A 83 -11.16 -20.45 5.85
N VAL A 84 -9.96 -20.14 6.32
CA VAL A 84 -9.34 -20.79 7.49
C VAL A 84 -10.09 -20.42 8.78
N ARG A 85 -10.47 -19.15 8.95
CA ARG A 85 -11.29 -18.71 10.09
C ARG A 85 -12.67 -19.33 10.10
N ALA A 86 -13.32 -19.48 8.95
CA ALA A 86 -14.61 -20.16 8.84
C ALA A 86 -14.52 -21.64 9.30
N LYS A 87 -13.35 -22.26 9.16
CA LYS A 87 -13.07 -23.63 9.63
C LYS A 87 -12.61 -23.71 11.09
N ASN A 88 -12.63 -22.61 11.84
CA ASN A 88 -12.15 -22.52 13.23
C ASN A 88 -10.70 -23.00 13.46
N ILE A 89 -9.87 -22.97 12.42
CA ILE A 89 -8.47 -23.36 12.55
C ILE A 89 -7.69 -22.18 13.15
N PRO A 90 -7.00 -22.35 14.30
CA PRO A 90 -6.15 -21.30 14.85
C PRO A 90 -4.99 -21.03 13.89
N GLY A 91 -5.04 -19.90 13.19
CA GLY A 91 -3.96 -19.45 12.32
C GLY A 91 -2.75 -19.03 13.15
N SER A 92 -1.61 -19.70 12.95
CA SER A 92 -0.30 -19.22 13.43
C SER A 92 0.29 -18.24 12.42
N GLY A 93 1.02 -17.24 12.91
CA GLY A 93 1.72 -16.28 12.04
C GLY A 93 2.71 -16.96 11.09
N VAL A 94 3.33 -18.07 11.54
CA VAL A 94 4.26 -18.87 10.73
C VAL A 94 3.53 -19.50 9.54
N LEU A 95 2.40 -20.16 9.77
CA LEU A 95 1.56 -20.75 8.71
C LEU A 95 1.13 -19.69 7.69
N PHE A 96 0.85 -18.48 8.18
CA PHE A 96 0.49 -17.34 7.35
C PHE A 96 1.65 -16.89 6.44
N GLN A 97 2.86 -16.85 6.99
CA GLN A 97 4.07 -16.49 6.24
C GLN A 97 4.44 -17.56 5.21
N GLU A 98 4.29 -18.84 5.53
CA GLU A 98 4.48 -19.93 4.56
C GLU A 98 3.50 -19.81 3.41
N LYS A 99 2.21 -19.59 3.72
CA LYS A 99 1.22 -19.42 2.65
C LYS A 99 1.50 -18.21 1.77
N ALA A 100 2.02 -17.13 2.37
CA ALA A 100 2.39 -15.92 1.64
C ALA A 100 3.56 -16.15 0.67
N LYS A 101 4.53 -17.01 1.02
CA LYS A 101 5.61 -17.40 0.12
C LYS A 101 5.08 -18.22 -1.06
N GLU A 102 4.27 -19.25 -0.80
CA GLU A 102 3.67 -20.09 -1.85
C GLU A 102 2.87 -19.26 -2.86
N VAL A 103 2.10 -18.29 -2.37
CA VAL A 103 1.32 -17.37 -3.21
C VAL A 103 2.24 -16.44 -4.00
N GLY A 104 3.32 -15.93 -3.38
CA GLY A 104 4.33 -15.12 -4.07
C GLY A 104 5.00 -15.89 -5.22
N GLU A 105 5.41 -17.13 -4.97
CA GLU A 105 6.00 -18.01 -5.99
C GLU A 105 5.03 -18.29 -7.14
N SER A 106 3.76 -18.61 -6.81
CA SER A 106 2.71 -18.85 -7.82
C SER A 106 2.41 -17.63 -8.69
N LEU A 107 2.69 -16.43 -8.19
CA LEU A 107 2.53 -15.16 -8.90
C LEU A 107 3.82 -14.68 -9.60
N GLY A 108 4.90 -15.48 -9.58
CA GLY A 108 6.19 -15.11 -10.17
C GLY A 108 6.97 -14.06 -9.37
N LEU A 109 6.63 -13.86 -8.10
CA LEU A 109 7.26 -12.91 -7.19
C LEU A 109 8.30 -13.63 -6.31
N GLU A 110 9.30 -14.24 -6.92
CA GLU A 110 10.35 -15.05 -6.25
C GLU A 110 11.18 -14.25 -5.23
N THR A 111 11.20 -12.92 -5.36
CA THR A 111 11.90 -12.02 -4.42
C THR A 111 11.05 -11.62 -3.22
N PHE A 112 9.78 -12.03 -3.17
CA PHE A 112 8.87 -11.69 -2.09
C PHE A 112 9.31 -12.37 -0.78
N LYS A 113 9.60 -11.54 0.23
CA LYS A 113 9.93 -12.01 1.56
C LYS A 113 8.74 -11.80 2.48
N ALA A 114 8.13 -12.90 2.93
CA ALA A 114 7.12 -12.92 3.99
C ALA A 114 7.72 -12.64 5.38
N SER A 115 8.51 -11.56 5.50
CA SER A 115 9.20 -11.17 6.74
C SER A 115 8.22 -10.79 7.85
N ASN A 116 8.68 -10.80 9.11
CA ASN A 116 7.88 -10.36 10.25
C ASN A 116 7.34 -8.94 10.06
N GLY A 117 8.17 -8.01 9.57
CA GLY A 117 7.73 -6.64 9.27
C GLY A 117 6.67 -6.55 8.16
N TRP A 118 6.63 -7.50 7.21
CA TRP A 118 5.54 -7.59 6.24
C TRP A 118 4.27 -8.14 6.90
N LEU A 119 4.38 -9.20 7.71
CA LEU A 119 3.26 -9.80 8.43
C LEU A 119 2.56 -8.79 9.35
N GLU A 120 3.34 -7.93 10.03
CA GLU A 120 2.78 -6.86 10.86
C GLU A 120 2.00 -5.81 10.05
N LYS A 121 2.54 -5.44 8.89
CA LYS A 121 1.85 -4.53 7.96
C LYS A 121 0.60 -5.15 7.35
N PHE A 122 0.60 -6.47 7.13
CA PHE A 122 -0.57 -7.22 6.71
C PHE A 122 -1.65 -7.22 7.80
N ARG A 123 -1.31 -7.59 9.03
CA ARG A 123 -2.32 -7.85 10.08
C ARG A 123 -2.96 -6.60 10.66
N THR A 124 -2.21 -5.50 10.75
CA THR A 124 -2.63 -4.25 11.42
C THR A 124 -3.94 -3.68 10.85
N PRO A 125 -4.08 -3.46 9.52
CA PRO A 125 -5.33 -2.94 8.95
C PRO A 125 -6.51 -3.90 9.10
N HIS A 126 -6.26 -5.20 9.25
CA HIS A 126 -7.31 -6.22 9.33
C HIS A 126 -7.65 -6.63 10.77
N ASN A 127 -7.02 -5.97 11.76
CA ASN A 127 -7.14 -6.29 13.18
C ASN A 127 -6.96 -7.80 13.46
N ILE A 128 -5.99 -8.42 12.78
CA ILE A 128 -5.72 -9.85 12.89
C ILE A 128 -4.72 -10.08 14.03
N SER A 129 -5.11 -10.88 15.02
CA SER A 129 -4.21 -11.38 16.05
C SER A 129 -3.93 -12.86 15.80
N PHE A 130 -2.68 -13.19 15.50
CA PHE A 130 -2.21 -14.57 15.50
C PHE A 130 -1.86 -14.94 16.94
N LYS A 131 -2.31 -16.11 17.41
CA LYS A 131 -1.82 -16.65 18.68
C LYS A 131 -0.38 -17.10 18.46
N HIS A 132 0.54 -16.60 19.28
CA HIS A 132 1.93 -17.05 19.26
C HIS A 132 1.95 -18.50 19.77
N ILE A 133 2.13 -19.46 18.87
CA ILE A 133 2.50 -20.82 19.26
C ILE A 133 4.03 -20.82 19.28
N CYS A 134 4.60 -20.39 20.40
CA CYS A 134 6.02 -20.60 20.66
C CYS A 134 6.18 -22.11 20.95
N GLY A 135 6.62 -22.86 19.95
CA GLY A 135 6.77 -24.31 20.02
C GLY A 135 8.06 -24.73 19.32
N GLU A 136 9.14 -24.71 20.09
CA GLU A 136 10.34 -25.55 20.02
C GLU A 136 10.82 -25.99 18.62
N GLU A 137 11.90 -25.35 18.16
CA GLU A 137 12.85 -25.97 17.22
C GLU A 137 13.49 -27.20 17.89
N LYS A 138 13.00 -28.40 17.60
CA LYS A 138 13.78 -29.62 17.89
C LYS A 138 14.96 -29.65 16.92
N SER A 139 16.14 -29.28 17.43
CA SER A 139 17.44 -29.56 16.83
C SER A 139 17.49 -30.99 16.28
N VAL A 140 17.51 -31.13 14.96
CA VAL A 140 17.94 -32.37 14.32
C VAL A 140 19.45 -32.32 14.17
N ASN A 141 20.15 -33.00 15.08
CA ASN A 141 21.58 -33.24 14.97
C ASN A 141 21.80 -34.42 13.99
N PRO A 142 22.39 -34.23 12.79
CA PRO A 142 22.83 -35.37 12.00
C PRO A 142 24.11 -35.93 12.64
N LYS A 143 23.99 -37.05 13.36
CA LYS A 143 25.12 -37.94 13.58
C LYS A 143 25.41 -38.63 12.26
N LYS A 144 26.60 -38.43 11.70
CA LYS A 144 27.33 -39.47 10.99
C LYS A 144 28.81 -39.33 11.28
#